data_AF-T0IV94-F1
#
_entry.id   AF-T0IV94-F1
#
_cell.length_a   1.000
_cell.length_b   1.000
_cell.length_c   1.000
_cell.angle_alpha   90.00
_cell.angle_beta   90.00
_cell.angle_gamma   90.00
#
_symmetry.space_group_name_H-M   'P 1'
#
loop_
_entity.id
_entity.type
_entity.pdbx_description
1 polymer ?
#
loop_
_entity_poly.entity_id
_entity_poly.type
_entity_poly.pdbx_seq_one_letter_code
_entity_poly.pdbx_strand_id
1 'polypeptide(L)'
;MNAAAPPSPYVRIGGDSVIGAIVGRFYDLVESDPAYADLRALHAADLSAVRHGLTRFLVGWLGGPRDWFERGPCIMSLHRAFPITPALADQWATAMTCAIAGEEELDPALGDAMAEALGHMARGMINFGLRNDAAA
;
A
#
# COMPACT_ATOMS: atom_id res chain seq x y z
N MET A 1 34.12 -17.10 -9.06
CA MET A 1 32.71 -17.10 -9.55
C MET A 1 32.02 -15.91 -8.92
N ASN A 2 31.82 -14.81 -9.65
CA ASN A 2 30.99 -13.71 -9.16
C ASN A 2 29.53 -14.14 -9.31
N ALA A 3 28.92 -14.61 -8.23
CA ALA A 3 27.46 -14.72 -8.19
C ALA A 3 26.90 -13.29 -8.35
N ALA A 4 26.10 -13.06 -9.39
CA ALA A 4 25.35 -11.82 -9.51
C ALA A 4 24.47 -11.65 -8.26
N ALA A 5 24.31 -10.42 -7.77
CA ALA A 5 23.40 -10.14 -6.67
C ALA A 5 22.00 -10.70 -7.00
N PRO A 6 21.27 -11.26 -6.02
CA PRO A 6 19.94 -11.79 -6.27
C PRO A 6 19.02 -10.70 -6.85
N PRO A 7 18.09 -11.06 -7.74
CA PRO A 7 17.17 -10.11 -8.35
C PRO A 7 16.36 -9.37 -7.27
N SER A 8 16.05 -8.10 -7.50
CA SER A 8 15.26 -7.30 -6.57
C SER A 8 13.88 -7.92 -6.33
N PRO A 9 13.23 -7.66 -5.18
CA PRO A 9 11.85 -8.08 -4.94
C PRO A 9 10.90 -7.69 -6.08
N TYR A 10 11.09 -6.52 -6.68
CA TYR A 10 10.36 -6.05 -7.87
C TYR A 10 10.46 -7.03 -9.06
N VAL A 11 11.65 -7.57 -9.36
CA VAL A 11 11.78 -8.55 -10.45
C VAL A 11 11.14 -9.88 -10.04
N ARG A 12 11.32 -10.29 -8.78
CA ARG A 12 10.81 -11.56 -8.27
C ARG A 12 9.28 -11.61 -8.21
N ILE A 13 8.62 -10.47 -7.95
CA ILE A 13 7.16 -10.39 -7.88
C ILE A 13 6.50 -10.36 -9.26
N GLY A 14 7.25 -10.17 -10.36
CA GLY A 14 6.67 -10.01 -11.70
C GLY A 14 6.54 -8.54 -12.17
N GLY A 15 7.17 -7.61 -11.46
CA GLY A 15 7.30 -6.21 -11.87
C GLY A 15 5.99 -5.42 -11.88
N ASP A 16 5.95 -4.39 -12.73
CA ASP A 16 4.83 -3.43 -12.81
C ASP A 16 3.46 -4.10 -12.99
N SER A 17 3.39 -5.19 -13.76
CA SER A 17 2.13 -5.87 -14.06
C SER A 17 1.48 -6.44 -12.80
N VAL A 18 2.24 -7.22 -12.01
CA VAL A 18 1.73 -7.85 -10.79
C VAL A 18 1.47 -6.80 -9.71
N ILE A 19 2.33 -5.79 -9.59
CA ILE A 19 2.11 -4.69 -8.64
C ILE A 19 0.84 -3.91 -8.99
N GLY A 20 0.60 -3.66 -10.29
CA GLY A 20 -0.63 -3.05 -10.78
C GLY A 20 -1.87 -3.89 -10.46
N ALA A 21 -1.80 -5.20 -10.65
CA ALA A 21 -2.88 -6.13 -10.33
C ALA A 21 -3.20 -6.14 -8.82
N ILE A 22 -2.18 -6.24 -7.96
CA ILE A 22 -2.33 -6.18 -6.50
C ILE A 22 -2.99 -4.86 -6.08
N VAL A 23 -2.51 -3.71 -6.57
CA VAL A 23 -3.08 -2.40 -6.22
C VAL A 23 -4.50 -2.25 -6.76
N GLY A 24 -4.78 -2.78 -7.96
CA GLY A 24 -6.11 -2.86 -8.53
C GLY A 24 -7.06 -3.59 -7.59
N ARG A 25 -6.73 -4.83 -7.26
CA ARG A 25 -7.51 -5.67 -6.35
C ARG A 25 -7.65 -5.06 -4.96
N PHE A 26 -6.60 -4.43 -4.43
CA PHE A 26 -6.64 -3.73 -3.14
C PHE A 26 -7.73 -2.66 -3.12
N TYR A 27 -7.75 -1.76 -4.10
CA TYR A 27 -8.76 -0.71 -4.13
C TYR A 27 -10.15 -1.22 -4.54
N ASP A 28 -10.24 -2.32 -5.30
CA ASP A 28 -11.53 -2.97 -5.59
C ASP A 28 -12.14 -3.55 -4.30
N LEU A 29 -11.33 -4.17 -3.43
CA LEU A 29 -11.76 -4.62 -2.11
C LEU A 29 -12.21 -3.43 -1.25
N VAL A 30 -11.38 -2.38 -1.14
CA VAL A 30 -11.71 -1.18 -0.36
C VAL A 30 -12.99 -0.51 -0.86
N GLU A 31 -13.27 -0.54 -2.15
CA GLU A 31 -14.48 0.06 -2.72
C GLU A 31 -15.74 -0.78 -2.53
N SER A 32 -15.64 -2.10 -2.58
CA SER A 32 -16.80 -3.00 -2.68
C SER A 32 -17.14 -3.76 -1.40
N ASP A 33 -16.19 -4.00 -0.51
CA ASP A 33 -16.41 -4.79 0.71
C ASP A 33 -16.80 -3.87 1.89
N PRO A 34 -17.99 -4.06 2.50
CA PRO A 34 -18.41 -3.31 3.68
C PRO A 34 -17.44 -3.40 4.87
N ALA A 35 -16.59 -4.43 4.95
CA ALA A 35 -15.58 -4.58 5.99
C ALA A 35 -14.52 -3.46 5.97
N TYR A 36 -14.36 -2.76 4.84
CA TYR A 36 -13.40 -1.66 4.67
C TYR A 36 -14.08 -0.29 4.53
N ALA A 37 -15.36 -0.16 4.93
CA ALA A 37 -16.14 1.05 4.74
C ALA A 37 -15.52 2.30 5.41
N ASP A 38 -14.94 2.15 6.60
CA ASP A 38 -14.29 3.28 7.29
C ASP A 38 -13.04 3.76 6.55
N LEU A 39 -12.22 2.82 6.06
CA LEU A 39 -11.07 3.13 5.21
C LEU A 39 -11.51 3.79 3.90
N ARG A 40 -12.58 3.28 3.27
CA ARG A 40 -13.12 3.84 2.03
C ARG A 40 -13.62 5.27 2.19
N ALA A 41 -14.22 5.59 3.34
CA ALA A 41 -14.76 6.91 3.64
C ALA A 41 -13.68 8.01 3.70
N LEU A 42 -12.41 7.65 3.91
CA LEU A 42 -11.28 8.59 3.88
C LEU A 42 -10.79 8.92 2.47
N HIS A 43 -11.23 8.16 1.46
CA HIS A 43 -10.81 8.34 0.09
C HIS A 43 -11.83 9.14 -0.71
N ALA A 44 -11.36 9.87 -1.72
CA ALA A 44 -12.23 10.52 -2.68
C ALA A 44 -13.16 9.52 -3.39
N ALA A 45 -14.23 10.01 -4.01
CA ALA A 45 -15.12 9.17 -4.81
C ALA A 45 -14.34 8.48 -5.95
N ASP A 46 -13.51 9.24 -6.67
CA ASP A 46 -12.60 8.69 -7.68
C ASP A 46 -11.29 8.20 -7.04
N LEU A 47 -11.02 6.90 -7.19
CA LEU A 47 -9.83 6.23 -6.67
C LEU A 47 -8.66 6.21 -7.66
N SER A 48 -8.82 6.74 -8.88
CA SER A 48 -7.81 6.65 -9.95
C SER A 48 -6.45 7.23 -9.54
N ALA A 49 -6.46 8.40 -8.89
CA ALA A 49 -5.23 9.07 -8.47
C ALA A 49 -4.47 8.30 -7.38
N VAL A 50 -5.20 7.75 -6.40
CA VAL A 50 -4.59 7.00 -5.29
C VAL A 50 -4.14 5.61 -5.73
N ARG A 51 -4.87 4.96 -6.66
CA ARG A 51 -4.44 3.73 -7.35
C ARG A 51 -3.10 3.96 -8.04
N HIS A 52 -3.01 4.99 -8.89
CA HIS A 52 -1.78 5.32 -9.58
C HIS A 52 -0.62 5.62 -8.62
N GLY A 53 -0.88 6.42 -7.57
CA GLY A 53 0.11 6.78 -6.57
C GLY A 53 0.65 5.56 -5.82
N LEU A 54 -0.22 4.66 -5.34
CA LEU A 54 0.17 3.47 -4.61
C LEU A 54 0.96 2.50 -5.49
N THR A 55 0.57 2.29 -6.76
CA THR A 55 1.34 1.49 -7.71
C THR A 55 2.76 2.02 -7.84
N ARG A 56 2.91 3.33 -8.07
CA ARG A 56 4.23 3.95 -8.25
C ARG A 56 5.09 3.90 -6.99
N PHE A 57 4.48 4.07 -5.83
CA PHE A 57 5.16 3.87 -4.55
C PHE A 57 5.67 2.44 -4.39
N LEU A 58 4.82 1.42 -4.61
CA LEU A 58 5.19 0.01 -4.45
C LEU A 58 6.25 -0.45 -5.46
N VAL A 59 6.19 0.02 -6.71
CA VAL A 59 7.23 -0.23 -7.72
C VAL A 59 8.60 0.21 -7.20
N GLY A 60 8.73 1.46 -6.72
CA GLY A 60 9.99 1.95 -6.18
C GLY A 60 10.39 1.29 -4.86
N TRP A 61 9.40 0.94 -4.02
CA TRP A 61 9.62 0.34 -2.70
C TRP A 61 10.16 -1.09 -2.80
N LEU A 62 9.68 -1.86 -3.79
CA LEU A 62 10.17 -3.22 -4.08
C LEU A 62 11.51 -3.23 -4.86
N GLY A 63 12.06 -2.07 -5.18
CA GLY A 63 13.35 -1.93 -5.87
C GLY A 63 13.27 -1.90 -7.40
N GLY A 64 12.12 -1.51 -7.95
CA GLY A 64 11.97 -1.10 -9.34
C GLY A 64 12.35 0.36 -9.57
N PRO A 65 11.90 0.98 -10.68
CA PRO A 65 12.08 2.41 -10.94
C PRO A 65 11.65 3.30 -9.76
N ARG A 66 12.50 4.27 -9.38
CA ARG A 66 12.33 5.06 -8.15
C ARG A 66 11.60 6.39 -8.36
N ASP A 67 10.88 6.55 -9.46
CA ASP A 67 10.24 7.82 -9.84
C ASP A 67 9.37 8.44 -8.73
N TRP A 68 8.66 7.62 -7.94
CA TRP A 68 7.90 8.12 -6.78
C TRP A 68 8.80 8.74 -5.72
N PHE A 69 9.94 8.13 -5.40
CA PHE A 69 10.85 8.66 -4.38
C PHE A 69 11.64 9.87 -4.87
N GLU A 70 11.78 10.04 -6.18
CA GLU A 70 12.46 11.19 -6.78
C GLU A 70 11.55 12.41 -6.95
N ARG A 71 10.25 12.20 -7.24
CA ARG A 71 9.33 13.26 -7.67
C ARG A 71 8.01 13.28 -6.90
N GLY A 72 7.65 12.18 -6.28
CA GLY A 72 6.43 12.04 -5.50
C GLY A 72 6.55 12.69 -4.13
N PRO A 73 5.40 12.98 -3.49
CA PRO A 73 5.38 13.49 -2.13
C PRO A 73 5.86 12.43 -1.14
N CYS A 74 6.38 12.89 0.00
CA CYS A 74 6.70 12.00 1.12
C CYS A 74 5.43 11.29 1.61
N ILE A 75 5.46 9.95 1.64
CA ILE A 75 4.29 9.13 2.01
C ILE A 75 3.80 9.44 3.43
N MET A 76 4.73 9.65 4.38
CA MET A 76 4.39 10.04 5.76
C MET A 76 3.66 11.38 5.81
N SER A 77 4.10 12.34 5.01
CA SER A 77 3.51 13.69 4.97
C SER A 77 2.08 13.65 4.44
N LEU A 78 1.80 12.82 3.43
CA LEU A 78 0.43 12.61 2.94
C LEU A 78 -0.49 12.06 4.02
N HIS A 79 -0.01 11.09 4.80
CA HIS A 79 -0.81 10.39 5.81
C HIS A 79 -1.00 11.21 7.10
N ARG A 80 -0.11 12.16 7.41
CA ARG A 80 -0.23 13.04 8.59
C ARG A 80 -1.48 13.94 8.55
N ALA A 81 -2.04 14.20 7.37
CA ALA A 81 -3.24 15.02 7.22
C ALA A 81 -4.52 14.31 7.70
N PHE A 82 -4.46 13.00 7.98
CA PHE A 82 -5.61 12.18 8.32
C PHE A 82 -5.39 11.46 9.65
N PRO A 83 -6.43 11.36 10.51
CA PRO A 83 -6.35 10.55 11.72
C PRO A 83 -6.38 9.07 11.36
N ILE A 84 -5.21 8.42 11.40
CA ILE A 84 -5.07 6.99 11.13
C ILE A 84 -5.12 6.24 12.45
N THR A 85 -6.30 5.72 12.78
CA THR A 85 -6.50 4.89 13.96
C THR A 85 -5.91 3.49 13.75
N PRO A 86 -5.68 2.72 14.83
CA PRO A 86 -5.30 1.31 14.71
C PRO A 86 -6.27 0.50 13.85
N ALA A 87 -7.58 0.72 14.01
CA ALA A 87 -8.60 0.03 13.21
C ALA A 87 -8.49 0.33 11.71
N LEU A 88 -8.18 1.57 11.33
CA LEU A 88 -7.97 1.94 9.91
C LEU A 88 -6.69 1.32 9.35
N ALA A 89 -5.61 1.30 10.14
CA ALA A 89 -4.37 0.64 9.75
C ALA A 89 -4.57 -0.87 9.57
N ASP A 90 -5.37 -1.51 10.42
CA ASP A 90 -5.72 -2.92 10.33
C ASP A 90 -6.60 -3.21 9.10
N GLN A 91 -7.63 -2.41 8.83
CA GLN A 91 -8.44 -2.53 7.60
C GLN A 91 -7.55 -2.45 6.35
N TRP A 92 -6.61 -1.48 6.31
CA TRP A 92 -5.69 -1.34 5.20
C TRP A 92 -4.78 -2.57 5.05
N ALA A 93 -4.20 -3.04 6.16
CA ALA A 93 -3.30 -4.19 6.15
C ALA A 93 -4.03 -5.47 5.71
N THR A 94 -5.24 -5.71 6.22
CA THR A 94 -6.06 -6.86 5.82
C THR A 94 -6.42 -6.80 4.34
N ALA A 95 -6.89 -5.66 3.83
CA ALA A 95 -7.21 -5.50 2.41
C ALA A 95 -5.99 -5.76 1.52
N MET A 96 -4.80 -5.27 1.92
CA MET A 96 -3.55 -5.50 1.19
C MET A 96 -3.14 -6.98 1.22
N THR A 97 -3.24 -7.65 2.37
CA THR A 97 -3.00 -9.10 2.47
C THR A 97 -3.93 -9.90 1.55
N CYS A 98 -5.23 -9.58 1.54
CA CYS A 98 -6.20 -10.21 0.65
C CYS A 98 -5.90 -9.93 -0.82
N ALA A 99 -5.43 -8.73 -1.15
CA ALA A 99 -5.04 -8.39 -2.51
C ALA A 99 -3.82 -9.19 -2.98
N ILE A 100 -2.79 -9.30 -2.15
CA ILE A 100 -1.57 -10.09 -2.46
C ILE A 100 -1.92 -11.58 -2.60
N ALA A 101 -2.73 -12.12 -1.70
CA ALA A 101 -3.16 -13.52 -1.74
C ALA A 101 -4.02 -13.86 -2.98
N GLY A 102 -4.57 -12.84 -3.66
CA GLY A 102 -5.32 -13.01 -4.89
C GLY A 102 -4.46 -13.21 -6.15
N GLU A 103 -3.14 -13.06 -6.06
CA GLU A 103 -2.20 -13.30 -7.15
C GLU A 103 -1.67 -14.74 -7.09
N GLU A 104 -2.32 -15.66 -7.80
CA GLU A 104 -2.05 -17.11 -7.71
C GLU A 104 -0.65 -17.52 -8.19
N GLU A 105 -0.04 -16.75 -9.10
CA GLU A 105 1.29 -17.02 -9.64
C GLU A 105 2.44 -16.48 -8.75
N LEU A 106 2.10 -15.73 -7.71
CA LEU A 106 3.09 -15.19 -6.78
C LEU A 106 3.58 -16.28 -5.82
N ASP A 107 4.91 -16.38 -5.67
CA ASP A 107 5.53 -17.21 -4.62
C ASP A 107 4.91 -16.86 -3.25
N PRO A 108 4.23 -17.81 -2.58
CA PRO A 108 3.55 -17.54 -1.31
C PRO A 108 4.48 -16.98 -0.24
N ALA A 109 5.73 -17.45 -0.17
CA ALA A 109 6.68 -16.94 0.82
C ALA A 109 7.07 -15.48 0.55
N LEU A 110 7.11 -15.08 -0.73
CA LEU A 110 7.35 -13.68 -1.12
C LEU A 110 6.10 -12.83 -0.85
N GLY A 111 4.91 -13.35 -1.15
CA GLY A 111 3.63 -12.70 -0.85
C GLY A 111 3.45 -12.43 0.64
N ASP A 112 3.67 -13.45 1.49
CA ASP A 112 3.58 -13.35 2.94
C ASP A 112 4.57 -12.32 3.49
N ALA A 113 5.82 -12.35 3.04
CA ALA A 113 6.83 -11.38 3.46
C ALA A 113 6.46 -9.93 3.05
N MET A 114 5.89 -9.75 1.86
CA MET A 114 5.40 -8.45 1.39
C MET A 114 4.22 -7.97 2.24
N ALA A 115 3.24 -8.84 2.51
CA ALA A 115 2.07 -8.52 3.31
C ALA A 115 2.46 -8.15 4.75
N GLU A 116 3.37 -8.91 5.35
CA GLU A 116 3.91 -8.63 6.68
C GLU A 116 4.62 -7.27 6.74
N ALA A 117 5.51 -7.00 5.77
CA ALA A 117 6.24 -5.74 5.70
C ALA A 117 5.32 -4.52 5.50
N LEU A 118 4.32 -4.64 4.62
CA LEU A 118 3.33 -3.59 4.41
C LEU A 118 2.40 -3.40 5.62
N GLY A 119 2.04 -4.49 6.31
CA GLY A 119 1.29 -4.40 7.57
C GLY A 119 2.07 -3.67 8.66
N HIS A 120 3.38 -3.93 8.78
CA HIS A 120 4.26 -3.16 9.69
C HIS A 120 4.32 -1.69 9.29
N MET A 121 4.45 -1.40 8.00
CA MET A 121 4.45 -0.03 7.49
C MET A 121 3.14 0.70 7.82
N ALA A 122 1.99 0.07 7.58
CA ALA A 122 0.67 0.64 7.86
C ALA A 122 0.49 0.96 9.35
N ARG A 123 0.88 0.04 10.24
CA ARG A 123 0.88 0.30 11.70
C ARG A 123 1.81 1.44 12.10
N GLY A 124 2.94 1.61 11.40
CA GLY A 124 3.83 2.76 11.57
C GLY A 124 3.24 4.11 11.14
N MET A 125 2.14 4.12 10.37
CA MET A 125 1.43 5.35 9.96
C MET A 125 0.40 5.82 10.99
N ILE A 126 0.09 5.00 12.00
CA ILE A 126 -0.90 5.29 13.03
C ILE A 126 -0.58 6.65 13.64
N ASN A 127 -1.57 7.52 13.59
CA ASN A 127 -1.51 8.84 14.17
C ASN A 127 -2.93 9.24 14.58
N PHE A 128 -3.08 9.93 15.69
CA PHE A 128 -4.40 10.28 16.19
C PHE A 128 -4.94 11.60 15.61
N GLY A 129 -4.27 12.17 14.60
CA GLY A 129 -4.42 13.56 14.22
C GLY A 129 -4.07 14.49 15.39
N LEU A 130 -3.51 15.66 15.13
CA LEU A 130 -3.65 16.71 16.14
C LEU A 130 -5.15 17.04 16.17
N ARG A 131 -5.80 16.90 17.32
CA ARG A 131 -7.09 17.56 17.54
C ARG A 131 -6.91 19.03 17.15
N ASN A 132 -7.55 19.45 16.07
CA ASN A 132 -7.79 20.88 15.86
C ASN A 132 -8.88 21.28 16.87
N ASP A 133 -8.49 21.41 18.13
CA ASP A 133 -9.27 22.17 19.11
C ASP A 133 -9.08 23.66 18.76
N ALA A 134 -9.73 24.07 17.68
CA ALA A 134 -9.89 25.46 17.26
C ALA A 134 -11.31 25.64 16.70
N ALA A 135 -12.29 25.42 17.58
CA ALA A 135 -13.67 25.85 17.39
C ALA A 135 -14.29 26.13 18.77
N ALA A 136 -14.00 27.33 19.31
CA ALA A 136 -14.88 28.22 20.08
C ALA A 136 -14.05 29.33 20.74
#